data_AF-A0A522XR65-F1
#
_entry.id   AF-A0A522XR65-F1
#
_cell.length_a   1.000
_cell.length_b   1.000
_cell.length_c   1.000
_cell.angle_alpha   90.00
_cell.angle_beta   90.00
_cell.angle_gamma   90.00
#
_symmetry.space_group_name_H-M   'P 1'
#
loop_
_entity.id
_entity.type
_entity.pdbx_description
1 polymer ?
#
loop_
_entity_poly.entity_id
_entity_poly.type
_entity_poly.pdbx_seq_one_letter_code
_entity_poly.pdbx_strand_id
1 'polypeptide(L)'
;MTSDADRILEKLGEMELRLQRLESISPNDEIITEERTEVAGEGELESEQVSRVNDSVVTTKRITMCDYCFGKIDQMSLCKKCGKKLCENCSIDFRNETICLQDLREVHPISRQVFKVILMIGNGITGEHDMNKVSGIPQDEMKGIVDFLRDSGYVTTSFLGGKRLTDLGTEAFYAHSQVLGGKDDMKDLDGRIEEYVSKS
;
A
#
# COMPACT_ATOMS: atom_id res chain seq x y z
N MET A 1 -5.33 12.15 84.80
CA MET A 1 -6.37 11.39 84.10
C MET A 1 -6.90 12.31 83.01
N THR A 2 -6.29 12.30 81.83
CA THR A 2 -6.85 13.00 80.67
C THR A 2 -8.17 12.31 80.34
N SER A 3 -9.24 13.09 80.22
CA SER A 3 -10.58 12.51 80.05
C SER A 3 -10.67 11.86 78.67
N ASP A 4 -11.50 10.83 78.53
CA ASP A 4 -11.71 10.20 77.22
C ASP A 4 -12.19 11.22 76.16
N ALA A 5 -12.81 12.31 76.60
CA ALA A 5 -13.18 13.43 75.73
C ALA A 5 -11.96 14.15 75.13
N ASP A 6 -10.87 14.31 75.89
CA ASP A 6 -9.65 14.96 75.41
C ASP A 6 -8.97 14.11 74.32
N ARG A 7 -8.96 12.77 74.49
CA ARG A 7 -8.45 11.83 73.48
C ARG A 7 -9.31 11.80 72.21
N ILE A 8 -10.61 12.01 72.34
CA ILE A 8 -11.53 12.07 71.19
C ILE A 8 -11.33 13.37 70.42
N LEU A 9 -11.18 14.51 71.12
CA LEU A 9 -10.93 15.81 70.50
C LEU A 9 -9.58 15.84 69.77
N GLU A 10 -8.55 15.25 70.35
CA GLU A 10 -7.23 15.12 69.71
C GLU A 10 -7.32 14.29 68.41
N LYS A 11 -8.03 13.15 68.44
CA LYS A 11 -8.27 12.35 67.24
C LYS A 11 -9.10 13.05 66.18
N LEU A 12 -10.10 13.85 66.58
CA LEU A 12 -10.91 14.63 65.65
C LEU A 12 -10.06 15.71 64.97
N GLY A 13 -9.20 16.40 65.72
CA GLY A 13 -8.25 17.38 65.16
C GLY A 13 -7.24 16.73 64.21
N GLU A 14 -6.74 15.52 64.54
CA GLU A 14 -5.88 14.76 63.63
C GLU A 14 -6.60 14.33 62.35
N MET A 15 -7.88 13.95 62.44
CA MET A 15 -8.69 13.59 61.27
C MET A 15 -9.00 14.81 60.40
N GLU A 16 -9.33 15.96 60.98
CA GLU A 16 -9.51 17.21 60.23
C GLU A 16 -8.22 17.64 59.53
N LEU A 17 -7.06 17.53 60.20
CA LEU A 17 -5.76 17.79 59.57
C LEU A 17 -5.39 16.78 58.48
N ARG A 18 -5.92 15.55 58.54
CA ARG A 18 -5.78 14.56 57.46
C ARG A 18 -6.73 14.86 56.30
N LEU A 19 -7.96 15.29 56.58
CA LEU A 19 -8.95 15.69 55.57
C LEU A 19 -8.50 16.96 54.85
N GLN A 20 -8.05 17.99 55.55
CA GLN A 20 -7.45 19.18 54.93
C GLN A 20 -6.22 18.85 54.09
N ARG A 21 -5.39 17.89 54.52
CA ARG A 21 -4.26 17.43 53.70
C ARG A 21 -4.73 16.72 52.43
N LEU A 22 -5.76 15.88 52.50
CA LEU A 22 -6.37 15.20 51.36
C LEU A 22 -7.10 16.16 50.41
N GLU A 23 -7.72 17.23 50.94
CA GLU A 23 -8.38 18.28 50.16
C GLU A 23 -7.37 19.28 49.57
N SER A 24 -6.22 19.48 50.24
CA SER A 24 -5.10 20.30 49.76
C SER A 24 -4.21 19.57 48.75
N ILE A 25 -4.33 18.23 48.67
CA ILE A 25 -4.02 17.51 47.44
C ILE A 25 -5.12 17.91 46.49
N SER A 26 -4.93 19.09 45.89
CA SER A 26 -5.68 19.53 44.73
C SER A 26 -5.82 18.29 43.83
N PRO A 27 -7.04 17.93 43.38
CA PRO A 27 -7.12 17.27 42.11
C PRO A 27 -6.59 18.33 41.14
N ASN A 28 -5.27 18.38 40.99
CA ASN A 28 -4.75 18.50 39.65
C ASN A 28 -5.35 17.26 38.98
N ASP A 29 -6.58 17.41 38.49
CA ASP A 29 -7.09 16.71 37.33
C ASP A 29 -6.07 17.03 36.24
N GLU A 30 -4.90 16.41 36.34
CA GLU A 30 -4.00 16.26 35.22
C GLU A 30 -4.81 15.34 34.32
N ILE A 31 -5.69 15.95 33.51
CA ILE A 31 -6.43 15.25 32.49
C ILE A 31 -5.35 14.58 31.67
N ILE A 32 -5.15 13.29 31.91
CA ILE A 32 -4.15 12.51 31.20
C ILE A 32 -4.64 12.51 29.76
N THR A 33 -4.00 13.33 28.95
CA THR A 33 -4.31 13.46 27.54
C THR A 33 -3.44 12.44 26.83
N GLU A 34 -4.07 11.40 26.31
CA GLU A 34 -3.41 10.32 25.58
C GLU A 34 -3.70 10.46 24.09
N GLU A 35 -2.67 10.53 23.26
CA GLU A 35 -2.82 10.49 21.79
C GLU A 35 -2.45 9.10 21.27
N ARG A 36 -3.35 8.51 20.49
CA ARG A 36 -3.15 7.21 19.83
C ARG A 36 -3.23 7.39 18.33
N THR A 37 -2.26 6.85 17.61
CA THR A 37 -2.33 6.75 16.15
C THR A 37 -2.64 5.32 15.75
N GLU A 38 -3.71 5.16 14.97
CA GLU A 38 -4.16 3.89 14.40
C GLU A 38 -4.16 3.97 12.87
N VAL A 39 -4.11 2.83 12.19
CA VAL A 39 -4.28 2.77 10.74
C VAL A 39 -5.77 2.68 10.44
N ALA A 40 -6.27 3.53 9.54
CA ALA A 40 -7.65 3.42 9.05
C ALA A 40 -7.86 2.06 8.35
N GLY A 41 -8.96 1.38 8.65
CA GLY A 41 -9.30 0.11 8.04
C GLY A 41 -9.46 0.19 6.51
N GLU A 42 -9.59 -0.96 5.85
CA GLU A 42 -9.90 -1.02 4.42
C GLU A 42 -11.20 -0.25 4.12
N GLY A 43 -11.17 0.66 3.15
CA GLY A 43 -12.29 1.56 2.85
C GLY A 43 -12.55 2.71 3.86
N GLU A 44 -11.87 2.74 5.02
CA GLU A 44 -11.98 3.85 5.98
C GLU A 44 -11.02 5.00 5.65
N LEU A 45 -11.43 6.23 5.93
CA LEU A 45 -10.64 7.45 5.71
C LEU A 45 -9.98 7.93 7.00
N GLU A 46 -9.12 8.94 6.86
CA GLU A 46 -8.54 9.66 7.99
C GLU A 46 -9.64 10.22 8.87
N SER A 47 -9.53 9.96 10.17
CA SER A 47 -10.49 10.41 11.17
C SER A 47 -9.77 10.73 12.46
N GLU A 48 -10.22 11.77 13.13
CA GLU A 48 -9.81 12.08 14.50
C GLU A 48 -11.02 11.91 15.42
N GLN A 49 -10.86 11.13 16.49
CA GLN A 49 -11.91 10.87 17.46
C GLN A 49 -11.39 11.18 18.85
N VAL A 50 -12.07 12.10 19.53
CA VAL A 50 -11.81 12.41 20.94
C VAL A 50 -12.83 11.64 21.78
N SER A 51 -12.35 10.88 22.76
CA SER A 51 -13.18 10.12 23.68
C SER A 51 -12.71 10.31 25.11
N ARG A 52 -13.65 10.25 26.06
CA ARG A 52 -13.34 10.31 27.49
C ARG A 52 -13.34 8.88 28.04
N VAL A 53 -12.23 8.47 28.63
CA VAL A 53 -12.08 7.15 29.26
C VAL A 53 -11.67 7.40 30.71
N ASN A 54 -12.61 7.20 31.64
CA ASN A 54 -12.47 7.61 33.05
C ASN A 54 -12.13 9.11 33.19
N ASP A 55 -11.02 9.43 33.84
CA ASP A 55 -10.51 10.79 34.04
C ASP A 55 -9.53 11.24 32.92
N SER A 56 -9.31 10.40 31.91
CA SER A 56 -8.43 10.67 30.77
C SER A 56 -9.21 11.11 29.53
N VAL A 57 -8.61 12.00 28.75
CA VAL A 57 -9.06 12.36 27.40
C VAL A 57 -8.16 11.65 26.41
N VAL A 58 -8.73 10.78 25.57
CA VAL A 58 -7.99 10.03 24.56
C VAL A 58 -8.35 10.56 23.18
N THR A 59 -7.35 11.04 22.44
CA THR A 59 -7.46 11.42 21.03
C THR A 59 -6.93 10.29 20.17
N THR A 60 -7.80 9.61 19.44
CA THR A 60 -7.41 8.60 18.46
C THR A 60 -7.41 9.20 17.07
N LYS A 61 -6.23 9.24 16.44
CA LYS A 61 -6.03 9.65 15.06
C LYS A 61 -5.85 8.44 14.17
N ARG A 62 -6.73 8.27 13.18
CA ARG A 62 -6.59 7.23 12.14
C ARG A 62 -5.88 7.81 10.93
N ILE A 63 -4.76 7.22 10.54
CA ILE A 63 -4.01 7.62 9.34
C ILE A 63 -4.45 6.80 8.13
N THR A 64 -4.64 7.46 6.99
CA THR A 64 -4.96 6.79 5.73
C THR A 64 -3.71 6.15 5.12
N MET A 65 -3.80 4.86 4.82
CA MET A 65 -2.75 4.12 4.13
C MET A 65 -3.29 3.47 2.85
N CYS A 66 -2.40 3.18 1.91
CA CYS A 66 -2.72 2.47 0.70
C CYS A 66 -3.07 1.01 1.02
N ASP A 67 -4.24 0.57 0.61
CA ASP A 67 -4.73 -0.79 0.83
C ASP A 67 -3.96 -1.83 -0.02
N TYR A 68 -3.07 -1.38 -0.91
CA TYR A 68 -2.21 -2.25 -1.73
C TYR A 68 -0.76 -2.32 -1.25
N CYS A 69 -0.11 -1.18 -1.02
CA CYS A 69 1.32 -1.14 -0.65
C CYS A 69 1.59 -0.76 0.81
N PHE A 70 0.55 -0.44 1.58
CA PHE A 70 0.65 0.07 2.96
C PHE A 70 1.53 1.31 3.08
N GLY A 71 1.71 2.06 1.98
CA GLY A 71 2.34 3.37 1.99
C GLY A 71 1.38 4.43 2.53
N LYS A 72 1.93 5.47 3.16
CA LYS A 72 1.15 6.66 3.52
C LYS A 72 0.57 7.31 2.26
N ILE A 73 -0.67 7.76 2.32
CA ILE A 73 -1.35 8.45 1.21
C ILE A 73 -1.36 9.95 1.47
N ASP A 74 -0.75 10.72 0.58
CA ASP A 74 -0.90 12.18 0.54
C ASP A 74 -2.03 12.60 -0.41
N GLN A 75 -2.15 11.92 -1.56
CA GLN A 75 -3.27 12.05 -2.51
C GLN A 75 -3.95 10.70 -2.71
N MET A 76 -5.23 10.64 -2.37
CA MET A 76 -6.02 9.40 -2.39
C MET A 76 -6.79 9.24 -3.70
N SER A 77 -6.67 8.07 -4.31
CA SER A 77 -7.62 7.58 -5.31
C SER A 77 -8.37 6.36 -4.77
N LEU A 78 -9.60 6.16 -5.23
CA LEU A 78 -10.38 4.97 -4.92
C LEU A 78 -10.48 4.09 -6.15
N CYS A 79 -10.24 2.80 -5.97
CA CYS A 79 -10.52 1.83 -7.01
C CYS A 79 -12.02 1.80 -7.32
N LYS A 80 -12.40 2.05 -8.57
CA LYS A 80 -13.82 2.06 -8.99
C LYS A 80 -14.49 0.68 -8.94
N LYS A 81 -13.71 -0.40 -8.92
CA LYS A 81 -14.22 -1.78 -8.86
C LYS A 81 -14.33 -2.30 -7.42
N CYS A 82 -13.24 -2.30 -6.66
CA CYS A 82 -13.23 -2.88 -5.31
C CYS A 82 -13.31 -1.86 -4.15
N GLY A 83 -13.24 -0.55 -4.42
CA GLY A 83 -13.30 0.49 -3.38
C GLY A 83 -12.01 0.71 -2.59
N LYS A 84 -10.95 -0.07 -2.83
CA LYS A 84 -9.64 0.08 -2.15
C LYS A 84 -9.05 1.48 -2.33
N LYS A 85 -8.39 1.97 -1.28
CA LYS A 85 -7.63 3.22 -1.24
C LYS A 85 -6.26 3.01 -1.87
N LEU A 86 -5.94 3.79 -2.88
CA LEU A 86 -4.71 3.69 -3.66
C LEU A 86 -3.91 4.98 -3.52
N CYS A 87 -2.60 4.85 -3.29
CA CYS A 87 -1.67 5.94 -3.52
C CYS A 87 -1.42 6.11 -5.02
N GLU A 88 -0.81 7.24 -5.40
CA GLU A 88 -0.41 7.56 -6.79
C GLU A 88 0.38 6.45 -7.50
N ASN A 89 1.17 5.67 -6.74
CA ASN A 89 2.01 4.59 -7.27
C ASN A 89 1.28 3.25 -7.40
N CYS A 90 0.01 3.19 -6.98
CA CYS A 90 -0.82 1.98 -6.99
C CYS A 90 -2.15 2.18 -7.73
N SER A 91 -2.49 3.42 -8.11
CA SER A 91 -3.59 3.76 -8.99
C SER A 91 -3.22 3.52 -10.45
N ILE A 92 -4.14 2.94 -11.21
CA ILE A 92 -4.01 2.71 -12.66
C ILE A 92 -5.18 3.39 -13.34
N ASP A 93 -4.90 4.29 -14.27
CA ASP A 93 -5.91 4.85 -15.15
C ASP A 93 -6.13 3.88 -16.31
N PHE A 94 -7.32 3.27 -16.34
CA PHE A 94 -7.71 2.26 -17.32
C PHE A 94 -9.13 2.52 -17.81
N ARG A 95 -9.29 2.76 -19.11
CA ARG A 95 -10.59 3.03 -19.76
C ARG A 95 -11.40 4.14 -19.07
N ASN A 96 -10.72 5.22 -18.69
CA ASN A 96 -11.27 6.39 -17.96
C ASN A 96 -11.74 6.09 -16.52
N GLU A 97 -11.29 4.99 -15.93
CA GLU A 97 -11.52 4.66 -14.52
C GLU A 97 -10.20 4.41 -13.79
N THR A 98 -10.14 4.82 -12.52
CA THR A 98 -9.02 4.46 -11.66
C THR A 98 -9.28 3.08 -11.05
N ILE A 99 -8.41 2.12 -11.33
CA ILE A 99 -8.48 0.75 -10.82
C ILE A 99 -7.20 0.34 -10.10
N CYS A 100 -7.27 -0.73 -9.31
CA CYS A 100 -6.10 -1.30 -8.66
C CYS A 100 -5.48 -2.40 -9.53
N LEU A 101 -4.22 -2.77 -9.26
CA LEU A 101 -3.53 -3.84 -10.01
C LEU A 101 -4.24 -5.20 -9.91
N GLN A 102 -4.90 -5.48 -8.79
CA GLN A 102 -5.65 -6.73 -8.63
C GLN A 102 -6.83 -6.79 -9.61
N ASP A 103 -7.62 -5.72 -9.70
CA ASP A 103 -8.78 -5.68 -10.60
C ASP A 103 -8.39 -5.50 -12.07
N LEU A 104 -7.21 -4.91 -12.34
CA LEU A 104 -6.62 -4.93 -13.69
C LEU A 104 -6.31 -6.37 -14.10
N ARG A 105 -5.78 -7.19 -13.19
CA ARG A 105 -5.43 -8.60 -13.47
C ARG A 105 -6.62 -9.49 -13.76
N GLU A 106 -7.81 -9.11 -13.35
CA GLU A 106 -9.04 -9.81 -13.74
C GLU A 106 -9.37 -9.61 -15.23
N VAL A 107 -8.99 -8.47 -15.80
CA VAL A 107 -9.20 -8.15 -17.23
C VAL A 107 -7.99 -8.59 -18.05
N HIS A 108 -6.79 -8.32 -17.54
CA HIS A 108 -5.52 -8.62 -18.16
C HIS A 108 -4.69 -9.48 -17.19
N PRO A 109 -4.81 -10.82 -17.22
CA PRO A 109 -4.17 -11.74 -16.28
C PRO A 109 -2.66 -11.85 -16.51
N ILE A 110 -1.96 -10.73 -16.32
CA ILE A 110 -0.55 -10.55 -16.59
C ILE A 110 0.20 -10.54 -15.26
N SER A 111 1.06 -11.55 -15.11
CA SER A 111 2.01 -11.60 -14.01
C SER A 111 3.16 -10.63 -14.25
N ARG A 112 3.98 -10.42 -13.23
CA ARG A 112 5.18 -9.58 -13.33
C ARG A 112 6.16 -10.12 -14.39
N GLN A 113 6.34 -11.44 -14.50
CA GLN A 113 7.22 -12.05 -15.52
C GLN A 113 6.63 -11.95 -16.92
N VAL A 114 5.31 -12.14 -17.06
CA VAL A 114 4.62 -11.92 -18.35
C VAL A 114 4.81 -10.48 -18.82
N PHE A 115 4.70 -9.51 -17.90
CA PHE A 115 4.95 -8.10 -18.22
C PHE A 115 6.40 -7.85 -18.69
N LYS A 116 7.41 -8.50 -18.10
CA LYS A 116 8.81 -8.42 -18.59
C LYS A 116 8.91 -8.81 -20.05
N VAL A 117 8.22 -9.88 -20.45
CA VAL A 117 8.22 -10.36 -21.85
C VAL A 117 7.48 -9.40 -22.77
N ILE A 118 6.35 -8.83 -22.34
CA ILE A 118 5.64 -7.78 -23.09
C ILE A 118 6.55 -6.55 -23.31
N LEU A 119 7.23 -6.09 -22.27
CA LEU A 119 8.16 -4.96 -22.31
C LEU A 119 9.32 -5.22 -23.30
N MET A 120 9.93 -6.41 -23.27
CA MET A 120 10.98 -6.80 -24.22
C MET A 120 10.48 -6.82 -25.67
N ILE A 121 9.30 -7.40 -25.92
CA ILE A 121 8.69 -7.43 -27.26
C ILE A 121 8.37 -6.01 -27.73
N GLY A 122 7.86 -5.14 -26.85
CA GLY A 122 7.61 -3.73 -27.13
C GLY A 122 8.87 -2.96 -27.51
N ASN A 123 10.03 -3.34 -26.97
CA ASN A 123 11.35 -2.80 -27.32
C ASN A 123 12.05 -3.54 -28.48
N GLY A 124 11.35 -4.45 -29.18
CA GLY A 124 11.87 -5.13 -30.37
C GLY A 124 12.70 -6.40 -30.09
N ILE A 125 12.87 -6.81 -28.84
CA ILE A 125 13.53 -8.07 -28.48
C ILE A 125 12.50 -9.20 -28.60
N THR A 126 12.53 -9.93 -29.71
CA THR A 126 11.47 -10.90 -30.08
C THR A 126 11.93 -12.35 -30.12
N GLY A 127 13.24 -12.59 -30.10
CA GLY A 127 13.83 -13.92 -30.00
C GLY A 127 13.76 -14.45 -28.57
N GLU A 128 13.28 -15.68 -28.38
CA GLU A 128 13.15 -16.29 -27.04
C GLU A 128 14.50 -16.48 -26.34
N HIS A 129 15.54 -16.81 -27.10
CA HIS A 129 16.90 -16.89 -26.58
C HIS A 129 17.39 -15.54 -26.06
N ASP A 130 17.16 -14.47 -26.81
CA ASP A 130 17.55 -13.11 -26.40
C ASP A 130 16.72 -12.65 -25.20
N MET A 131 15.42 -12.90 -25.21
CA MET A 131 14.55 -12.60 -24.07
C MET A 131 14.98 -13.36 -22.81
N ASN A 132 15.34 -14.64 -22.92
CA ASN A 132 15.90 -15.43 -21.80
C ASN A 132 17.20 -14.79 -21.27
N LYS A 133 18.13 -14.42 -22.16
CA LYS A 133 19.40 -13.79 -21.78
C LYS A 133 19.21 -12.41 -21.11
N VAL A 134 18.29 -11.60 -21.64
CA VAL A 134 18.03 -10.22 -21.18
C VAL A 134 17.17 -10.19 -19.91
N SER A 135 16.28 -11.16 -19.70
CA SER A 135 15.43 -11.19 -18.49
C SER A 135 15.95 -12.10 -17.39
N GLY A 136 16.74 -13.13 -17.72
CA GLY A 136 17.11 -14.21 -16.81
C GLY A 136 15.99 -15.24 -16.56
N ILE A 137 14.84 -15.13 -17.26
CA ILE A 137 13.74 -16.10 -17.16
C ILE A 137 14.15 -17.42 -17.84
N PRO A 138 14.11 -18.58 -17.17
CA PRO A 138 14.41 -19.90 -17.75
C PRO A 138 13.72 -20.16 -19.11
N GLN A 139 14.37 -20.93 -19.98
CA GLN A 139 13.91 -21.11 -21.36
C GLN A 139 12.55 -21.81 -21.47
N ASP A 140 12.29 -22.79 -20.62
CA ASP A 140 11.01 -23.49 -20.51
C ASP A 140 9.89 -22.54 -20.05
N GLU A 141 10.19 -21.70 -19.06
CA GLU A 141 9.26 -20.67 -18.58
C GLU A 141 9.02 -19.58 -19.63
N MET A 142 10.07 -19.12 -20.33
CA MET A 142 9.97 -18.15 -21.42
C MET A 142 9.05 -18.65 -22.54
N LYS A 143 9.21 -19.91 -22.94
CA LYS A 143 8.34 -20.53 -23.94
C LYS A 143 6.89 -20.54 -23.49
N GLY A 144 6.62 -20.94 -22.24
CA GLY A 144 5.27 -20.91 -21.67
C GLY A 144 4.65 -19.51 -21.65
N ILE A 145 5.43 -18.48 -21.32
CA ILE A 145 4.97 -17.09 -21.32
C ILE A 145 4.65 -16.62 -22.76
N VAL A 146 5.51 -16.93 -23.72
CA VAL A 146 5.30 -16.57 -25.13
C VAL A 146 4.06 -17.27 -25.71
N ASP A 147 3.90 -18.56 -25.41
CA ASP A 147 2.71 -19.32 -25.82
C ASP A 147 1.44 -18.71 -25.20
N PHE A 148 1.46 -18.41 -23.90
CA PHE A 148 0.36 -17.70 -23.22
C PHE A 148 0.02 -16.36 -23.88
N LEU A 149 1.03 -15.54 -24.19
CA LEU A 149 0.83 -14.23 -24.80
C LEU A 149 0.24 -14.33 -26.21
N ARG A 150 0.65 -15.32 -26.99
CA ARG A 150 0.11 -15.60 -28.31
C ARG A 150 -1.34 -16.10 -28.22
N ASP A 151 -1.58 -17.11 -27.40
CA ASP A 151 -2.87 -17.80 -27.32
C ASP A 151 -3.95 -16.91 -26.68
N SER A 152 -3.54 -15.99 -25.81
CA SER A 152 -4.42 -14.95 -25.22
C SER A 152 -4.56 -13.70 -26.10
N GLY A 153 -3.92 -13.66 -27.27
CA GLY A 153 -4.06 -12.58 -28.25
C GLY A 153 -3.32 -11.28 -27.93
N TYR A 154 -2.40 -11.28 -26.95
CA TYR A 154 -1.55 -10.13 -26.63
C TYR A 154 -0.43 -9.92 -27.65
N VAL A 155 0.04 -11.02 -28.27
CA VAL A 155 1.15 -11.03 -29.21
C VAL A 155 0.74 -11.73 -30.49
N THR A 156 1.14 -11.15 -31.63
CA THR A 156 1.07 -11.81 -32.94
C THR A 156 2.46 -12.12 -33.46
N THR A 157 2.57 -13.17 -34.28
CA THR A 157 3.83 -13.56 -34.93
C THR A 157 3.72 -13.27 -36.42
N SER A 158 4.67 -12.51 -36.95
CA SER A 158 4.79 -12.26 -38.38
C SER A 158 5.27 -13.50 -39.12
N PHE A 159 5.06 -13.53 -40.44
CA PHE A 159 5.53 -14.63 -41.30
C PHE A 159 7.05 -14.87 -41.21
N LEU A 160 7.82 -13.84 -40.89
CA LEU A 160 9.27 -13.90 -40.70
C LEU A 160 9.67 -14.30 -39.26
N GLY A 161 8.72 -14.72 -38.42
CA GLY A 161 8.97 -15.16 -37.04
C GLY A 161 9.13 -14.04 -36.01
N GLY A 162 9.10 -12.77 -36.43
CA GLY A 162 9.15 -11.61 -35.53
C GLY A 162 7.83 -11.46 -34.75
N LYS A 163 7.91 -11.26 -33.44
CA LYS A 163 6.77 -11.07 -32.53
C LYS A 163 6.41 -9.58 -32.42
N ARG A 164 5.13 -9.24 -32.34
CA ARG A 164 4.66 -7.86 -32.13
C ARG A 164 3.49 -7.84 -31.18
N LEU A 165 3.37 -6.78 -30.37
CA LEU A 165 2.18 -6.56 -29.56
C LEU A 165 0.97 -6.29 -30.46
N THR A 166 -0.18 -6.86 -30.10
CA THR A 166 -1.48 -6.48 -30.68
C THR A 166 -2.01 -5.22 -29.99
N ASP A 167 -3.18 -4.73 -30.39
CA ASP A 167 -3.86 -3.64 -29.69
C ASP A 167 -4.14 -4.03 -28.23
N LEU A 168 -4.54 -5.28 -27.98
CA LEU A 168 -4.74 -5.82 -26.64
C LEU A 168 -3.42 -5.89 -25.85
N GLY A 169 -2.33 -6.32 -26.50
CA GLY A 169 -0.98 -6.30 -25.93
C GLY A 169 -0.51 -4.91 -25.55
N THR A 170 -0.83 -3.93 -26.38
CA THR A 170 -0.46 -2.53 -26.19
C THR A 170 -1.27 -1.89 -25.07
N GLU A 171 -2.59 -2.12 -25.01
CA GLU A 171 -3.45 -1.69 -23.90
C GLU A 171 -2.93 -2.27 -22.57
N ALA A 172 -2.65 -3.56 -22.55
CA ALA A 172 -2.12 -4.25 -21.38
C ALA A 172 -0.75 -3.71 -20.94
N PHE A 173 0.14 -3.41 -21.89
CA PHE A 173 1.44 -2.80 -21.63
C PHE A 173 1.29 -1.46 -20.92
N TYR A 174 0.48 -0.55 -21.46
CA TYR A 174 0.28 0.79 -20.88
C TYR A 174 -0.41 0.75 -19.52
N ALA A 175 -1.38 -0.16 -19.32
CA ALA A 175 -2.04 -0.30 -18.03
C ALA A 175 -1.08 -0.82 -16.95
N HIS A 176 -0.27 -1.83 -17.27
CA HIS A 176 0.65 -2.43 -16.30
C HIS A 176 1.88 -1.56 -16.02
N SER A 177 2.37 -0.81 -17.01
CA SER A 177 3.57 0.03 -16.85
C SER A 177 3.41 1.13 -15.82
N GLN A 178 2.19 1.65 -15.63
CA GLN A 178 1.86 2.67 -14.62
C GLN A 178 2.24 2.25 -13.19
N VAL A 179 2.19 0.95 -12.86
CA VAL A 179 2.48 0.43 -11.51
C VAL A 179 3.73 -0.45 -11.47
N LEU A 180 3.99 -1.20 -12.53
CA LEU A 180 5.14 -2.12 -12.57
C LEU A 180 6.42 -1.43 -13.04
N GLY A 181 6.35 -0.46 -13.96
CA GLY A 181 7.54 0.15 -14.57
C GLY A 181 8.47 0.84 -13.58
N GLY A 182 7.92 1.42 -12.50
CA GLY A 182 8.72 2.09 -11.47
C GLY A 182 9.44 1.17 -10.48
N LYS A 183 9.21 -0.15 -10.53
CA LYS A 183 9.80 -1.10 -9.59
C LYS A 183 11.25 -1.40 -9.94
N ASP A 184 12.09 -1.62 -8.93
CA ASP A 184 13.54 -1.76 -9.09
C ASP A 184 13.94 -2.87 -10.08
N ASP A 185 13.22 -3.99 -10.09
CA ASP A 185 13.47 -5.09 -11.03
C ASP A 185 13.06 -4.80 -12.47
N MET A 186 12.15 -3.83 -12.69
CA MET A 186 11.81 -3.35 -14.02
C MET A 186 12.81 -2.32 -14.49
N LYS A 187 13.30 -1.44 -13.59
CA LYS A 187 14.40 -0.52 -13.89
C LYS A 187 15.69 -1.25 -14.27
N ASP A 188 16.03 -2.33 -13.55
CA ASP A 188 17.17 -3.19 -13.89
C ASP A 188 16.98 -3.83 -15.28
N LEU A 189 15.77 -4.33 -15.56
CA LEU A 189 15.45 -4.89 -16.87
C LEU A 189 15.52 -3.86 -17.98
N ASP A 190 14.99 -2.65 -17.77
CA ASP A 190 15.04 -1.54 -18.73
C ASP A 190 16.50 -1.22 -19.08
N GLY A 191 17.39 -1.11 -18.09
CA GLY A 191 18.82 -0.91 -18.33
C GLY A 191 19.46 -2.03 -19.16
N ARG A 192 19.08 -3.30 -18.90
CA ARG A 192 19.56 -4.45 -19.69
C ARG A 192 19.00 -4.46 -21.13
N ILE A 193 17.76 -4.00 -21.31
CA ILE A 193 17.12 -3.82 -22.63
C ILE A 193 17.87 -2.73 -23.41
N GLU A 194 18.11 -1.57 -22.80
CA GLU A 194 18.86 -0.46 -23.42
C GLU A 194 20.27 -0.90 -23.84
N GLU A 195 20.97 -1.63 -22.98
CA GLU A 195 22.29 -2.18 -23.29
C GLU A 195 22.24 -3.17 -24.46
N TYR A 196 21.21 -4.03 -24.52
CA TYR A 196 21.05 -4.99 -25.61
C TYR A 196 20.75 -4.31 -26.95
N VAL A 197 19.80 -3.36 -26.95
CA VAL A 197 19.36 -2.65 -28.16
C VAL A 197 20.48 -1.76 -28.70
N SER A 198 21.29 -1.14 -27.84
CA SER A 198 22.41 -0.29 -28.28
C SER A 198 23.59 -1.06 -28.90
N LYS A 199 23.69 -2.37 -28.65
CA LYS A 199 24.74 -3.26 -29.19
C LYS A 199 24.33 -4.06 -30.42
N SER A 200 23.05 -4.04 -30.77
CA SER A 200 22.45 -4.81 -31.87
C SER A 200 22.30 -3.95 -33.13
#